data_AF-A0A0G1NBH6-F1
#
_entry.id   AF-A0A0G1NBH6-F1
#
_cell.length_a   1.000
_cell.length_b   1.000
_cell.length_c   1.000
_cell.angle_alpha   90.00
_cell.angle_beta   90.00
_cell.angle_gamma   90.00
#
_symmetry.space_group_name_H-M   'P 1'
#
loop_
_entity.id
_entity.type
_entity.pdbx_description
1 polymer ?
#
loop_
_entity_poly.entity_id
_entity_poly.type
_entity_poly.pdbx_seq_one_letter_code
_entity_poly.pdbx_strand_id
1 'polypeptide(L)' 'MNKKIIGVIIIIFGLVMVGGSMGSVEQYGVAAPISMSLIVIFGLALIFWDKIKTWLG' A
#
# COMPACT_ATOMS: atom_id res chain seq x y z
N MET A 1 -0.83 -16.82 11.31
CA MET A 1 -0.50 -16.28 9.96
C MET A 1 0.25 -14.98 10.14
N ASN A 2 1.50 -14.89 9.68
CA ASN A 2 2.39 -13.76 9.99
C ASN A 2 1.85 -12.46 9.38
N LYS A 3 1.55 -11.44 10.21
CA LYS A 3 1.07 -10.11 9.79
C LYS A 3 1.97 -9.46 8.73
N LYS A 4 3.27 -9.77 8.79
CA LYS A 4 4.27 -9.39 7.77
C LYS A 4 3.97 -9.98 6.38
N ILE A 5 3.56 -11.24 6.29
CA ILE A 5 3.22 -11.88 5.00
C ILE A 5 1.99 -11.19 4.39
N ILE A 6 0.98 -10.88 5.20
CA ILE A 6 -0.21 -10.15 4.76
C ILE A 6 0.18 -8.75 4.26
N GLY A 7 1.03 -8.03 4.99
CA GLY A 7 1.53 -6.71 4.58
C GLY A 7 2.31 -6.74 3.26
N VAL A 8 3.15 -7.75 3.05
CA VAL A 8 3.89 -7.93 1.78
C VAL A 8 2.94 -8.16 0.61
N ILE A 9 1.92 -9.01 0.77
CA ILE A 9 0.91 -9.27 -0.27
C ILE A 9 0.16 -7.98 -0.63
N ILE A 10 -0.22 -7.18 0.38
CA ILE A 10 -0.92 -5.90 0.18
C ILE A 10 -0.05 -4.91 -0.60
N ILE A 11 1.26 -4.83 -0.31
CA ILE A 11 2.18 -3.96 -1.04
C ILE A 11 2.32 -4.39 -2.50
N ILE A 12 2.53 -5.69 -2.75
CA ILE A 12 2.67 -6.21 -4.12
C ILE A 12 1.40 -5.89 -4.92
N PHE A 13 0.23 -6.14 -4.34
CA PHE A 13 -1.04 -5.83 -4.96
C PHE A 13 -1.19 -4.31 -5.22
N GLY A 14 -0.89 -3.47 -4.22
CA GLY A 14 -0.94 -2.02 -4.36
C GLY A 14 -0.02 -1.49 -5.46
N LEU A 15 1.22 -1.99 -5.55
CA LEU A 15 2.18 -1.58 -6.59
C LEU A 15 1.72 -1.97 -8.00
N VAL A 16 1.17 -3.18 -8.17
CA VAL A 16 0.60 -3.61 -9.46
C VAL A 16 -0.58 -2.73 -9.86
N MET A 17 -1.45 -2.41 -8.91
CA MET A 17 -2.61 -1.54 -9.15
C MET A 17 -2.20 -0.09 -9.44
N VAL A 18 -1.19 0.46 -8.75
CA VAL A 18 -0.64 1.79 -9.05
C VAL A 18 -0.06 1.81 -10.48
N GLY A 19 0.78 0.84 -10.83
CA GLY A 19 1.38 0.73 -12.17
C GLY A 19 0.32 0.58 -13.27
N GLY A 20 -0.72 -0.21 -13.02
CA GLY A 20 -1.86 -0.33 -13.94
C GLY A 20 -2.68 0.95 -14.06
N SER A 21 -2.88 1.69 -12.96
CA SER A 21 -3.66 2.94 -12.95
C SER A 21 -2.95 4.11 -13.65
N MET A 22 -1.61 4.11 -13.71
CA MET A 22 -0.84 5.09 -14.47
C MET A 22 -1.11 4.99 -15.99
N GLY A 23 -1.50 3.80 -16.47
CA GLY A 23 -1.94 3.61 -17.86
C GLY A 23 -3.36 4.09 -18.14
N SER A 24 -4.18 4.36 -17.12
CA SER A 24 -5.59 4.74 -17.24
C SER A 24 -5.94 6.10 -16.61
N VAL A 25 -4.93 6.96 -16.41
CA VAL A 25 -5.06 8.29 -15.80
C VAL A 25 -6.10 9.16 -16.53
N GLU A 26 -6.30 8.96 -17.84
CA GLU A 26 -7.34 9.64 -18.62
C GLU A 26 -8.77 9.36 -18.11
N GLN A 27 -9.01 8.20 -17.49
CA GLN A 27 -10.37 7.72 -17.20
C GLN A 27 -10.81 7.96 -15.74
N TYR A 28 -9.86 8.04 -14.79
CA TYR A 28 -10.16 8.22 -13.35
C TYR A 28 -9.41 9.40 -12.70
N GLY A 29 -8.60 10.14 -13.47
CA GLY A 29 -7.83 11.28 -12.98
C GLY A 29 -6.87 10.92 -11.84
N VAL A 30 -6.52 11.91 -11.00
CA VAL A 30 -5.53 11.77 -9.91
C VAL A 30 -6.07 10.94 -8.71
N ALA A 31 -7.37 10.67 -8.66
CA ALA A 31 -8.00 9.96 -7.54
C ALA A 31 -7.62 8.46 -7.45
N ALA A 32 -7.42 7.81 -8.59
CA ALA A 32 -6.99 6.40 -8.63
C ALA A 32 -5.54 6.22 -8.12
N PRO A 33 -4.54 7.00 -8.56
CA PRO A 33 -3.19 6.92 -8.00
C PRO A 33 -3.11 7.22 -6.50
N ILE A 34 -3.89 8.18 -5.99
CA ILE A 34 -3.88 8.57 -4.57
C ILE A 34 -4.44 7.45 -3.69
N SER A 35 -5.60 6.91 -4.04
CA SER A 35 -6.23 5.82 -3.28
C SER A 35 -5.38 4.54 -3.27
N MET A 36 -4.69 4.25 -4.39
CA MET A 36 -3.79 3.10 -4.48
C MET A 36 -2.48 3.31 -3.71
N SER A 37 -1.97 4.54 -3.65
CA SER A 37 -0.80 4.88 -2.83
C SER A 37 -1.06 4.70 -1.33
N LEU A 38 -2.29 4.99 -0.87
CA LEU A 38 -2.69 4.76 0.52
C LEU A 38 -2.65 3.27 0.89
N ILE A 39 -3.06 2.38 -0.01
CA ILE A 39 -2.99 0.92 0.20
C ILE A 39 -1.54 0.48 0.44
N VAL A 40 -0.58 1.02 -0.32
CA VAL A 40 0.84 0.74 -0.14
C VAL A 40 1.34 1.23 1.22
N ILE A 41 0.93 2.43 1.64
CA ILE A 41 1.27 3.00 2.95
C ILE A 41 0.71 2.12 4.08
N PHE A 42 -0.53 1.66 3.99
CA PHE A 42 -1.12 0.73 4.96
C PHE A 42 -0.40 -0.63 4.99
N GLY A 43 0.00 -1.16 3.83
CA GLY A 43 0.83 -2.36 3.74
C GLY A 43 2.17 -2.21 4.46
N LEU A 44 2.85 -1.08 4.27
CA LEU A 44 4.10 -0.75 4.96
C LEU A 44 3.89 -0.62 6.48
N ALA A 45 2.81 0.06 6.90
CA ALA A 45 2.46 0.19 8.31
C ALA A 45 2.24 -1.17 8.98
N LEU A 46 1.65 -2.15 8.27
CA LEU A 46 1.48 -3.52 8.78
C LEU A 46 2.79 -4.31 8.87
N ILE A 47 3.73 -4.10 7.94
CA ILE A 47 5.06 -4.74 7.97
C ILE A 47 5.89 -4.20 9.13
N PHE A 48 5.88 -2.88 9.32
CA PHE A 48 6.66 -2.19 10.33
C PHE A 48 5.89 -1.95 11.64
N TRP A 49 4.70 -2.52 11.77
CA TRP A 49 3.82 -2.31 12.92
C TRP A 49 4.51 -2.53 14.26
N ASP A 50 5.30 -3.59 14.35
CA ASP A 50 6.05 -3.92 15.57
C ASP A 50 7.10 -2.85 15.89
N LYS A 51 7.79 -2.29 14.88
CA LYS A 51 8.75 -1.18 15.06
C LYS A 51 8.05 0.15 15.39
N ILE A 52 6.92 0.42 14.74
CA ILE A 52 6.12 1.63 14.99
C ILE A 52 5.63 1.65 16.44
N LYS A 53 5.17 0.51 16.96
CA LYS A 53 4.80 0.37 18.38
C LYS A 53 5.96 0.59 19.33
N THR A 54 7.17 0.17 18.98
CA THR A 54 8.37 0.44 19.79
C THR A 54 8.79 1.91 19.78
N TRP A 55 8.44 2.67 18.74
CA TRP A 55 8.75 4.11 18.63
C TRP A 55 7.68 5.03 19.22
N LEU A 56 6.43 4.60 19.24
CA LEU A 56 5.30 5.35 19.80
C LEU A 56 5.03 5.02 21.28
N GLY A 57 5.82 4.11 21.86
CA GLY A 57 5.77 3.71 23.27
C GLY A 57 6.85 4.38 24.09
#